data_AF-A0A2W5KP26-F1
#
_entry.id   AF-A0A2W5KP26-F1
#
_cell.length_a   1.000
_cell.length_b   1.000
_cell.length_c   1.000
_cell.angle_alpha   90.00
_cell.angle_beta   90.00
_cell.angle_gamma   90.00
#
_symmetry.space_group_name_H-M   'P 1'
#
loop_
_entity.id
_entity.type
_entity.pdbx_description
1 polymer ?
#
loop_
_entity_poly.entity_id
_entity_poly.type
_entity_poly.pdbx_seq_one_letter_code
_entity_poly.pdbx_strand_id
1 'polypeptide(L)'
;MRTIRVLIEIIGLAVILVAGYWVWYANWGPNPNDRIGSTVAGYLPPGFKDWGCGKLNQRFGAEAPTVCSPVAGSLQQPPATPNAPPAAPSDPSSGRL
;
A
#
# COMPACT_ATOMS: atom_id res chain seq x y z
N MET A 1 24.07 -21.99 11.89
CA MET A 1 24.18 -20.91 10.88
C MET A 1 23.62 -21.30 9.51
N ARG A 2 23.89 -22.50 8.97
CA ARG A 2 23.39 -22.93 7.64
C ARG A 2 21.86 -22.95 7.52
N THR A 3 21.15 -23.41 8.54
CA THR A 3 19.68 -23.41 8.60
C THR A 3 19.08 -22.00 8.67
N ILE A 4 19.67 -21.10 9.47
CA ILE A 4 19.24 -19.69 9.55
C ILE A 4 19.41 -18.99 8.20
N ARG A 5 20.53 -19.23 7.51
CA ARG A 5 20.76 -18.66 6.17
C ARG A 5 19.71 -19.11 5.16
N VAL A 6 19.42 -20.41 5.11
CA VAL A 6 18.38 -20.95 4.22
C VAL A 6 17.00 -20.37 4.56
N LEU A 7 16.69 -20.21 5.85
CA LEU A 7 15.45 -19.56 6.28
C LEU A 7 15.32 -18.11 5.77
N ILE A 8 16.39 -17.32 5.89
CA ILE A 8 16.41 -15.93 5.40
C ILE A 8 16.25 -15.90 3.88
N GLU A 9 16.92 -16.80 3.15
CA GLU A 9 16.79 -16.88 1.69
C GLU A 9 15.35 -17.23 1.26
N ILE A 10 14.70 -18.17 1.94
CA ILE A 10 13.29 -18.53 1.68
C ILE A 10 12.35 -17.36 1.97
N ILE A 11 12.55 -16.67 3.10
CA ILE A 11 11.74 -15.49 3.46
C ILE A 11 11.93 -14.38 2.42
N GLY A 12 13.16 -14.12 1.99
CA GLY A 12 13.46 -13.15 0.94
C GLY A 12 12.73 -13.46 -0.37
N LEU A 13 12.77 -14.73 -0.80
CA LEU A 13 12.04 -15.18 -1.98
C LEU A 13 10.52 -15.00 -1.83
N ALA A 14 9.95 -15.33 -0.67
CA ALA A 14 8.54 -15.15 -0.41
C ALA A 14 8.13 -13.67 -0.49
N VAL A 15 8.93 -12.76 0.07
CA VAL A 15 8.68 -11.31 -0.02
C VAL A 15 8.67 -10.83 -1.47
N ILE A 16 9.64 -11.27 -2.28
CA ILE A 16 9.72 -10.90 -3.70
C ILE A 16 8.48 -11.40 -4.46
N LEU A 17 8.05 -12.64 -4.21
CA LEU A 17 6.87 -13.22 -4.86
C LEU A 17 5.58 -12.46 -4.49
N VAL A 18 5.40 -12.11 -3.21
CA VAL A 18 4.24 -11.36 -2.74
C VAL A 18 4.23 -9.94 -3.31
N ALA A 19 5.38 -9.26 -3.32
CA ALA A 19 5.50 -7.92 -3.90
C ALA A 19 5.23 -7.94 -5.42
N GLY A 20 5.80 -8.91 -6.14
CA GLY A 20 5.58 -9.09 -7.57
C GLY A 20 4.11 -9.40 -7.89
N TYR A 21 3.48 -10.29 -7.13
CA TYR A 21 2.05 -10.56 -7.23
C TYR A 21 1.21 -9.30 -7.03
N TRP A 22 1.55 -8.48 -6.03
CA TRP A 22 0.80 -7.26 -5.73
C TRP A 22 0.90 -6.22 -6.85
N VAL A 23 2.08 -6.03 -7.42
CA VAL A 23 2.27 -5.14 -8.59
C VAL A 23 1.47 -5.64 -9.79
N TRP A 24 1.49 -6.96 -10.02
CA TRP A 24 0.69 -7.58 -11.07
C TRP A 24 -0.81 -7.39 -10.83
N TYR A 25 -1.27 -7.57 -9.59
CA TYR A 25 -2.65 -7.36 -9.16
C TYR A 25 -3.13 -5.93 -9.44
N ALA A 26 -2.36 -4.91 -9.06
CA ALA A 26 -2.71 -3.52 -9.27
C ALA A 26 -2.89 -3.20 -10.78
N ASN A 27 -2.05 -3.76 -11.65
CA ASN A 27 -2.04 -3.41 -13.07
C ASN A 27 -2.91 -4.32 -13.96
N TRP A 28 -3.01 -5.61 -13.65
CA TRP A 28 -3.72 -6.62 -14.46
C TRP A 28 -4.69 -7.52 -13.69
N GLY A 29 -4.76 -7.42 -12.36
CA GLY A 29 -5.67 -8.25 -11.55
C GLY A 29 -7.12 -8.17 -12.04
N PRO A 30 -7.86 -9.29 -12.13
CA PRO A 30 -9.22 -9.32 -12.67
C PRO A 30 -10.30 -8.92 -11.65
N ASN A 31 -10.02 -9.03 -10.35
CA ASN A 31 -10.97 -8.76 -9.28
C ASN A 31 -10.43 -7.66 -8.36
N PRO A 32 -11.16 -6.55 -8.13
CA PRO A 32 -10.73 -5.46 -7.26
C PRO A 32 -10.74 -5.81 -5.76
N ASN A 33 -11.45 -6.87 -5.34
CA ASN A 33 -11.58 -7.27 -3.93
C ASN A 33 -10.88 -8.59 -3.64
N ASP A 34 -9.79 -8.88 -4.35
CA ASP A 34 -8.95 -10.03 -4.01
C ASP A 34 -8.44 -9.88 -2.57
N ARG A 35 -8.71 -10.89 -1.72
CA ARG A 35 -8.34 -10.86 -0.30
C ARG A 35 -6.85 -10.66 -0.10
N ILE A 36 -6.02 -11.25 -0.96
CA ILE A 36 -4.56 -11.20 -0.82
C ILE A 36 -4.08 -9.82 -1.30
N GLY A 37 -4.52 -9.37 -2.47
CA GLY A 37 -4.12 -8.07 -3.03
C GLY A 37 -4.51 -6.87 -2.15
N SER A 38 -5.73 -6.88 -1.63
CA SER A 38 -6.25 -5.83 -0.73
C SER A 38 -5.57 -5.84 0.65
N THR A 39 -5.29 -7.02 1.21
CA THR A 39 -4.61 -7.14 2.50
C THR A 39 -3.18 -6.61 2.40
N VAL A 40 -2.44 -7.00 1.35
CA VAL A 40 -1.06 -6.54 1.15
C VAL A 40 -1.00 -5.02 1.03
N ALA A 41 -1.95 -4.39 0.34
CA ALA A 41 -2.05 -2.93 0.23
C ALA A 41 -2.13 -2.20 1.59
N GLY A 42 -2.68 -2.85 2.63
CA GLY A 42 -2.72 -2.31 3.99
C GLY A 42 -1.37 -2.30 4.71
N TYR A 43 -0.42 -3.12 4.28
CA TYR A 43 0.92 -3.24 4.85
C TYR A 43 2.00 -2.51 4.03
N LEU A 44 1.66 -2.00 2.84
CA LEU A 44 2.58 -1.25 2.00
C LEU A 44 2.83 0.16 2.55
N PRO A 45 4.05 0.71 2.37
CA PRO A 45 4.33 2.10 2.68
C PRO A 45 3.43 3.06 1.86
N PRO A 46 3.20 4.29 2.34
CA PRO A 46 2.25 5.23 1.74
C PRO A 46 2.42 5.43 0.22
N GLY A 47 3.64 5.68 -0.25
CA GLY A 47 3.89 5.94 -1.68
C GLY A 47 3.57 4.76 -2.61
N PHE A 48 3.78 3.53 -2.14
CA PHE A 48 3.38 2.35 -2.93
C PHE A 48 1.88 2.15 -2.91
N LYS A 49 1.26 2.35 -1.74
CA LYS A 49 -0.19 2.24 -1.57
C LYS A 49 -0.92 3.22 -2.48
N ASP A 50 -0.49 4.49 -2.54
CA ASP A 50 -1.12 5.52 -3.38
C ASP A 50 -1.01 5.18 -4.87
N TRP A 51 0.15 4.71 -5.32
CA TRP A 51 0.32 4.26 -6.69
C TRP A 51 -0.61 3.11 -7.04
N GLY A 52 -0.69 2.09 -6.18
CA GLY A 52 -1.55 0.92 -6.40
C GLY A 52 -3.03 1.27 -6.35
N CYS A 53 -3.44 2.10 -5.39
CA CYS A 53 -4.80 2.60 -5.29
C CYS A 53 -5.18 3.49 -6.48
N GLY A 54 -4.25 4.30 -6.99
CA GLY A 54 -4.44 5.06 -8.24
C GLY A 54 -4.69 4.14 -9.44
N LYS A 55 -3.90 3.07 -9.58
CA LYS A 55 -4.09 2.06 -10.64
C LYS A 55 -5.41 1.31 -10.52
N LEU A 56 -5.77 0.89 -9.32
CA LEU A 56 -7.02 0.18 -9.06
C LEU A 56 -8.24 1.08 -9.30
N ASN A 57 -8.19 2.34 -8.86
CA ASN A 57 -9.25 3.31 -9.08
C ASN A 57 -9.43 3.65 -10.57
N GLN A 58 -8.34 3.76 -11.33
CA GLN A 58 -8.40 3.93 -12.80
C GLN A 58 -9.10 2.76 -13.50
N ARG A 59 -9.02 1.55 -12.94
CA ARG A 59 -9.55 0.33 -13.56
C ARG A 59 -10.97 -0.02 -13.11
N PHE A 60 -11.28 0.23 -11.85
CA PHE A 60 -12.51 -0.24 -11.19
C PHE A 60 -13.39 0.88 -10.64
N GLY A 61 -12.89 2.12 -10.58
CA GLY A 61 -13.65 3.27 -10.08
C GLY A 61 -14.29 3.01 -8.71
N ALA A 62 -15.63 3.04 -8.67
CA ALA A 62 -16.42 2.84 -7.45
C ALA A 62 -16.28 1.44 -6.82
N GLU A 63 -15.81 0.45 -7.57
CA GLU A 63 -15.62 -0.93 -7.13
C GLU A 63 -14.21 -1.19 -6.60
N ALA A 64 -13.36 -0.17 -6.57
CA ALA A 64 -12.01 -0.27 -6.02
C ALA A 64 -12.04 -0.74 -4.56
N PRO A 65 -11.02 -1.51 -4.12
CA PRO A 65 -11.01 -2.08 -2.79
C PRO A 65 -11.12 -1.00 -1.71
N THR A 66 -11.82 -1.32 -0.62
CA THR A 66 -12.13 -0.35 0.45
C THR A 66 -10.90 0.29 1.08
N VAL A 67 -9.78 -0.43 1.11
CA VAL A 67 -8.46 0.09 1.56
C VAL A 67 -7.92 1.23 0.69
N CYS A 68 -8.46 1.39 -0.52
CA CYS A 68 -8.15 2.41 -1.53
C CYS A 68 -9.30 3.39 -1.77
N SER A 69 -10.50 3.15 -1.22
CA SER A 69 -11.64 4.04 -1.33
C SER A 69 -11.33 5.37 -0.63
N PRO A 70 -11.78 6.53 -1.15
CA PRO A 70 -11.48 7.85 -0.59
C PRO A 70 -11.92 8.03 0.88
N VAL A 71 -12.76 7.15 1.43
CA VAL A 71 -13.09 7.10 2.86
C VAL A 71 -11.90 6.64 3.74
N ALA A 72 -10.92 5.92 3.18
CA ALA A 72 -9.70 5.53 3.89
C ALA A 72 -8.50 6.46 3.62
N GLY A 73 -8.54 7.24 2.53
CA GLY A 73 -7.44 8.13 2.11
C GLY A 73 -7.63 9.62 2.45
N SER A 74 -8.85 10.05 2.81
CA SER A 74 -9.12 11.46 3.17
C SER A 74 -8.74 11.84 4.61
N LEU A 75 -8.25 10.88 5.42
CA LEU A 75 -7.81 11.15 6.80
C LEU A 75 -6.29 11.11 7.00
N GLN A 76 -5.51 10.57 6.06
CA GLN A 76 -4.05 10.62 6.14
C GLN A 76 -3.42 10.60 4.74
N GLN A 77 -3.34 11.75 4.07
CA GLN A 77 -2.09 12.49 3.85
C GLN A 77 -2.35 13.60 2.80
N PRO A 78 -1.94 14.86 3.05
CA PRO A 78 -1.92 15.89 2.01
C PRO A 78 -1.07 15.47 0.81
N PRO A 79 -1.37 15.94 -0.41
CA PRO A 79 -0.63 15.58 -1.62
C PRO A 79 0.85 15.92 -1.48
N ALA A 80 1.71 14.91 -1.43
CA ALA A 80 3.15 15.10 -1.45
C ALA A 80 3.56 15.54 -2.86
N THR A 81 3.74 16.85 -3.05
CA THR A 81 4.40 17.37 -4.25
C THR A 81 5.89 16.99 -4.19
N PRO A 82 6.55 16.72 -5.34
CA PRO A 82 7.94 16.24 -5.38
C PRO A 82 9.01 17.14 -4.71
N ASN A 83 8.63 18.35 -4.26
CA ASN A 83 9.55 19.35 -3.69
C ASN A 83 9.16 19.83 -2.27
N ALA A 84 8.26 19.13 -1.57
CA ALA A 84 7.92 19.52 -0.19
C ALA A 84 9.03 19.11 0.80
N PRO A 85 9.51 20.01 1.69
CA PRO A 85 10.45 19.64 2.74
C PRO A 85 9.84 18.58 3.68
N PRO A 86 10.67 17.76 4.35
CA PRO A 86 10.19 16.66 5.20
C PRO A 86 9.14 17.15 6.20
N ALA A 87 7.99 16.49 6.23
CA ALA A 87 6.92 16.81 7.18
C ALA A 87 7.46 16.71 8.61
N ALA A 88 7.34 17.81 9.36
CA ALA A 88 7.70 17.85 10.77
C ALA A 88 6.83 16.85 11.58
N PRO A 89 7.35 16.29 12.69
CA PRO A 89 6.59 15.38 13.54
C PRO A 89 5.32 16.07 14.07
N SER A 90 4.15 15.47 13.84
CA SER A 90 2.87 15.99 14.32
C SER A 90 2.73 15.79 15.83
N ASP A 91 2.67 16.90 16.57
CA ASP A 91 2.38 16.97 18.00
C ASP A 91 0.91 16.53 18.28
N PRO A 92 0.66 15.56 19.17
CA PRO A 92 -0.66 14.96 19.39
C PRO A 92 -1.68 15.86 20.15
N SER A 93 -1.38 17.13 20.41
CA SER A 93 -2.16 17.95 21.36
C SER A 93 -3.33 18.76 20.78
N SER A 94 -3.53 18.79 19.46
CA SER A 94 -4.46 19.74 18.82
C SER A 94 -5.90 19.23 18.60
N GLY A 95 -6.42 18.43 19.54
CA GLY A 95 -7.74 17.78 19.45
C GLY A 95 -8.71 18.07 20.59
N ARG A 96 -8.49 19.15 21.37
CA ARG A 96 -9.46 19.63 22.36
C ARG A 96 -9.71 21.12 22.17
N LEU A 97 -10.75 21.47 21.44
CA LEU A 97 -11.68 22.58 21.72
C LEU A 97 -13.02 22.26 21.06
#